data_AF-A0A9E0QHN4-F1
#
_entry.id   AF-A0A9E0QHN4-F1
#
_cell.length_a   1.000
_cell.length_b   1.000
_cell.length_c   1.000
_cell.angle_alpha   90.00
_cell.angle_beta   90.00
_cell.angle_gamma   90.00
#
_symmetry.space_group_name_H-M   'P 1'
#
loop_
_entity.id
_entity.type
_entity.pdbx_description
1 polymer ?
#
loop_
_entity_poly.entity_id
_entity_poly.type
_entity_poly.pdbx_seq_one_letter_code
_entity_poly.pdbx_strand_id
1 'polypeptide(L)'
;MSESSDSPALTDPRLSALFQRTTGAAQQGGHRLQLLRDSSEHEAATLAMIARAERHIIVENYRICDDDWGRSLLTALCQRARDGLQVMVLADWLGSFNQLSRRWVRQLNDAGGEFRRFNTPGLGEPLAWMVRNHRKLMSIDGCEAIITGWCQSAQWRGHADQAPWRDTGVRVAGEVVINMEAAFAHTWQLTGSDWQPCSQPHCINTPLPFTVKNANVRLITGRPQNSPLFRLDQLIINLAQTRMWITDAYPVGTPAYLDSLRQAAKNGVDVRLLVPGSSDLPLIGLLARSSYRPLLLAGVRVFEWNGAMLHAKTAVADGCWARIGSTNLNPASWLGNYELDLAIENADFAAVMESQFLDDLENATEIVLSDAERVKLVAPRRPTKRSLRHHQSSTTTLRVSRAMALAVRESRQLGPTDASLLGGLGLIGLVVAGVALWQPEAIAWPVAVIAALLSVNLLRIARRRFADYRKNQQPKA
;
A
#
# COMPACT_ATOMS: atom_id res chain seq x y z
N MET A 1 -30.82 20.23 20.61
CA MET A 1 -30.62 20.16 19.15
C MET A 1 -29.12 20.17 18.93
N SER A 2 -28.52 19.00 18.66
CA SER A 2 -27.08 18.90 18.38
C SER A 2 -26.84 19.26 16.93
N GLU A 3 -26.14 20.36 16.69
CA GLU A 3 -25.60 20.66 15.36
C GLU A 3 -24.63 19.54 14.98
N SER A 4 -24.90 18.89 13.86
CA SER A 4 -24.01 17.92 13.21
C SER A 4 -22.69 18.61 12.89
N SER A 5 -21.60 18.15 13.50
CA SER A 5 -20.24 18.60 13.22
C SER A 5 -19.71 18.04 11.90
N ASP A 6 -20.46 18.22 10.81
CA ASP A 6 -19.91 18.00 9.48
C ASP A 6 -18.81 19.02 9.26
N SER A 7 -17.55 18.57 9.20
CA SER A 7 -16.44 19.44 8.82
C SER A 7 -16.73 19.98 7.41
N PRO A 8 -17.00 21.29 7.25
CA PRO A 8 -17.54 21.86 6.01
C PRO A 8 -16.54 21.81 4.84
N ALA A 9 -15.29 21.39 5.08
CA ALA A 9 -14.26 21.32 4.06
C ALA A 9 -14.47 20.17 3.06
N LEU A 10 -14.87 18.97 3.49
CA LEU A 10 -14.92 17.82 2.58
C LEU A 10 -16.19 17.74 1.72
N THR A 11 -17.22 18.51 2.06
CA THR A 11 -18.49 18.58 1.31
C THR A 11 -18.51 19.65 0.22
N ASP A 12 -17.42 20.42 0.05
CA ASP A 12 -17.30 21.41 -1.02
C ASP A 12 -17.32 20.70 -2.40
N PRO A 13 -18.28 21.02 -3.30
CA PRO A 13 -18.33 20.46 -4.65
C PRO A 13 -17.03 20.64 -5.45
N ARG A 14 -16.28 21.71 -5.22
CA ARG A 14 -14.98 21.96 -5.87
C ARG A 14 -13.93 20.97 -5.40
N LEU A 15 -13.92 20.63 -4.11
CA LEU A 15 -13.02 19.63 -3.55
C LEU A 15 -13.40 18.23 -4.01
N SER A 16 -14.70 17.90 -4.07
CA SER A 16 -15.17 16.64 -4.64
C SER A 16 -14.73 16.47 -6.11
N ALA A 17 -14.86 17.51 -6.93
CA ALA A 17 -14.39 17.52 -8.31
C ALA A 17 -12.85 17.43 -8.42
N LEU A 18 -12.12 18.06 -7.48
CA LEU A 18 -10.65 17.95 -7.41
C LEU A 18 -10.21 16.52 -7.07
N PHE A 19 -10.84 15.87 -6.11
CA PHE A 19 -10.57 14.48 -5.75
C PHE A 19 -10.89 13.54 -6.90
N GLN A 20 -12.01 13.75 -7.60
CA GLN A 20 -12.36 12.96 -8.78
C GLN A 20 -11.33 13.12 -9.91
N ARG A 21 -10.87 14.34 -10.22
CA ARG A 21 -9.81 14.56 -11.23
C ARG A 21 -8.47 13.95 -10.82
N THR A 22 -8.16 13.97 -9.52
CA THR A 22 -6.90 13.45 -8.99
C THR A 22 -6.85 11.93 -9.06
N THR A 23 -7.96 11.28 -8.75
CA THR A 23 -8.04 9.82 -8.54
C THR A 23 -8.65 9.08 -9.72
N GLY A 24 -9.43 9.76 -10.56
CA GLY A 24 -10.33 9.14 -11.53
C GLY A 24 -11.62 8.58 -10.93
N ALA A 25 -11.83 8.71 -9.61
CA ALA A 25 -12.92 8.07 -8.88
C ALA A 25 -13.96 9.09 -8.39
N ALA A 26 -15.21 8.90 -8.81
CA ALA A 26 -16.35 9.65 -8.29
C ALA A 26 -16.67 9.22 -6.85
N GLN A 27 -17.27 10.13 -6.09
CA GLN A 27 -17.84 9.82 -4.79
C GLN A 27 -19.15 9.07 -4.96
N GLN A 28 -19.36 8.03 -4.18
CA GLN A 28 -20.60 7.27 -4.16
C GLN A 28 -21.13 7.23 -2.72
N GLY A 29 -22.40 7.58 -2.53
CA GLY A 29 -23.07 7.58 -1.22
C GLY A 29 -23.87 6.32 -0.95
N GLY A 30 -24.40 6.17 0.27
CA GLY A 30 -25.31 5.07 0.63
C GLY A 30 -24.63 3.75 1.01
N HIS A 31 -23.32 3.76 1.25
CA HIS A 31 -22.57 2.53 1.55
C HIS A 31 -22.69 2.15 3.02
N ARG A 32 -22.63 0.85 3.30
CA ARG A 32 -22.50 0.33 4.65
C ARG A 32 -21.11 -0.21 4.85
N LEU A 33 -20.49 0.11 5.99
CA LEU A 33 -19.11 -0.22 6.28
C LEU A 33 -19.00 -0.91 7.64
N GLN A 34 -18.05 -1.83 7.74
CA GLN A 34 -17.61 -2.43 8.97
C GLN A 34 -16.08 -2.49 8.97
N LEU A 35 -15.46 -1.92 10.00
CA LEU A 35 -14.03 -2.09 10.24
C LEU A 35 -13.74 -3.54 10.64
N LEU A 36 -12.68 -4.11 10.10
CA LEU A 36 -12.13 -5.41 10.49
C LEU A 36 -10.78 -5.13 11.16
N ARG A 37 -10.73 -5.27 12.49
CA ARG A 37 -9.62 -4.81 13.32
C ARG A 37 -8.44 -5.79 13.37
N ASP A 38 -8.71 -7.08 13.23
CA ASP A 38 -7.72 -8.13 13.41
C ASP A 38 -8.05 -9.39 12.57
N SER A 39 -7.29 -10.46 12.80
CA SER A 39 -7.47 -11.78 12.17
C SER A 39 -8.81 -12.36 12.44
N SER A 40 -9.25 -12.33 13.69
CA SER A 40 -10.48 -12.98 14.08
C SER A 40 -11.66 -12.35 13.35
N GLU A 41 -11.73 -11.02 13.33
CA GLU A 41 -12.78 -10.30 12.61
C GLU A 41 -12.66 -10.50 11.08
N HIS A 42 -11.45 -10.46 10.51
CA HIS A 42 -11.22 -10.65 9.07
C HIS A 42 -11.61 -12.05 8.59
N GLU A 43 -11.14 -13.09 9.27
CA GLU A 43 -11.40 -14.48 8.92
C GLU A 43 -12.88 -14.82 9.09
N ALA A 44 -13.51 -14.37 10.18
CA ALA A 44 -14.94 -14.56 10.42
C ALA A 44 -15.78 -13.89 9.32
N ALA A 45 -15.47 -12.63 8.97
CA ALA A 45 -16.15 -11.92 7.90
C ALA A 45 -15.98 -12.60 6.54
N THR A 46 -14.76 -13.07 6.25
CA THR A 46 -14.42 -13.80 5.01
C THR A 46 -15.23 -15.08 4.87
N LEU A 47 -15.21 -15.95 5.88
CA LEU A 47 -15.97 -17.21 5.86
C LEU A 47 -17.48 -16.96 5.82
N ALA A 48 -17.96 -15.96 6.56
CA ALA A 48 -19.37 -15.58 6.54
C ALA A 48 -19.81 -15.01 5.20
N MET A 49 -18.94 -14.35 4.43
CA MET A 49 -19.20 -13.93 3.05
C MET A 49 -19.25 -15.12 2.09
N ILE A 50 -18.27 -16.03 2.14
CA ILE A 50 -18.26 -17.24 1.31
C ILE A 50 -19.53 -18.06 1.53
N ALA A 51 -19.94 -18.22 2.80
CA ALA A 51 -21.06 -19.06 3.20
C ALA A 51 -22.44 -18.57 2.69
N ARG A 52 -22.52 -17.37 2.12
CA ARG A 52 -23.78 -16.79 1.64
C ARG A 52 -23.70 -16.27 0.22
N ALA A 53 -22.57 -16.45 -0.46
CA ALA A 53 -22.50 -16.20 -1.88
C ALA A 53 -23.51 -17.10 -2.61
N GLU A 54 -24.11 -16.58 -3.68
CA GLU A 54 -25.15 -17.25 -4.47
C GLU A 54 -24.79 -17.38 -5.96
N ARG A 55 -23.93 -16.52 -6.50
CA ARG A 55 -23.55 -16.51 -7.92
C ARG A 55 -22.05 -16.66 -8.13
N HIS A 56 -21.26 -15.79 -7.52
CA HIS A 56 -19.81 -15.76 -7.74
C HIS A 56 -19.04 -15.28 -6.53
N ILE A 57 -17.79 -15.73 -6.45
CA ILE A 57 -16.81 -15.32 -5.45
C ILE A 57 -15.54 -14.95 -6.18
N ILE A 58 -15.05 -13.73 -5.98
CA ILE A 58 -13.72 -13.33 -6.43
C ILE A 58 -12.79 -13.19 -5.22
N VAL A 59 -11.57 -13.70 -5.36
CA VAL A 59 -10.49 -13.52 -4.39
C VAL A 59 -9.25 -13.05 -5.14
N GLU A 60 -8.76 -11.87 -4.83
CA GLU A 60 -7.52 -11.28 -5.36
C GLU A 60 -6.59 -11.00 -4.19
N ASN A 61 -5.39 -11.58 -4.19
CA ASN A 61 -4.44 -11.33 -3.13
C ASN A 61 -2.98 -11.38 -3.60
N TYR A 62 -2.13 -10.50 -3.04
CA TYR A 62 -0.68 -10.57 -3.25
C TYR A 62 -0.10 -11.92 -2.80
N ARG A 63 -0.55 -12.45 -1.67
CA ARG A 63 -0.01 -13.69 -1.12
C ARG A 63 -1.13 -14.57 -0.59
N ILE A 64 -1.16 -15.81 -1.08
CA ILE A 64 -1.94 -16.91 -0.52
C ILE A 64 -0.97 -18.00 -0.09
N CYS A 65 -1.11 -18.49 1.13
CA CYS A 65 -0.26 -19.53 1.71
C CYS A 65 -1.05 -20.85 1.85
N ASP A 66 -0.40 -22.00 1.65
CA ASP A 66 -0.94 -23.31 2.03
C ASP A 66 -0.62 -23.60 3.50
N ASP A 67 -1.19 -22.78 4.39
CA ASP A 67 -1.16 -22.93 5.83
C ASP A 67 -2.57 -23.26 6.39
N ASP A 68 -2.74 -23.29 7.70
CA ASP A 68 -4.01 -23.65 8.33
C ASP A 68 -5.16 -22.71 7.94
N TRP A 69 -4.91 -21.40 7.88
CA TRP A 69 -5.87 -20.43 7.37
C TRP A 69 -6.12 -20.63 5.86
N GLY A 70 -5.09 -20.70 5.03
CA GLY A 70 -5.25 -20.88 3.60
C GLY A 70 -5.98 -22.17 3.21
N ARG A 71 -5.84 -23.25 4.00
CA ARG A 71 -6.64 -24.49 3.85
C ARG A 71 -8.09 -24.33 4.29
N SER A 72 -8.34 -23.54 5.32
CA SER A 72 -9.71 -23.21 5.76
C SER A 72 -10.44 -22.41 4.68
N LEU A 73 -9.76 -21.40 4.12
CA LEU A 73 -10.25 -20.63 2.97
C LEU A 73 -10.52 -21.54 1.76
N LEU A 74 -9.56 -22.39 1.39
CA LEU A 74 -9.73 -23.36 0.30
C LEU A 74 -10.95 -24.26 0.49
N THR A 75 -11.14 -24.78 1.70
CA THR A 75 -12.26 -25.68 2.01
C THR A 75 -13.59 -24.98 1.75
N ALA A 76 -13.73 -23.74 2.22
CA ALA A 76 -14.94 -22.95 2.02
C ALA A 76 -15.17 -22.60 0.54
N LEU A 77 -14.12 -22.24 -0.20
CA LEU A 77 -14.18 -21.95 -1.64
C LEU A 77 -14.54 -23.20 -2.47
N CYS A 78 -13.90 -24.34 -2.18
CA CYS A 78 -14.19 -25.61 -2.84
C CYS A 78 -15.64 -26.07 -2.60
N GLN A 79 -16.18 -25.83 -1.41
CA GLN A 79 -17.59 -26.14 -1.15
C GLN A 79 -18.49 -25.35 -2.09
N ARG A 80 -18.28 -24.04 -2.19
CA ARG A 80 -19.09 -23.17 -3.07
C ARG A 80 -18.93 -23.48 -4.55
N ALA A 81 -17.71 -23.82 -4.98
CA ALA A 81 -17.47 -24.25 -6.35
C ALA A 81 -18.24 -25.54 -6.70
N ARG A 82 -18.29 -26.51 -5.78
CA ARG A 82 -19.08 -27.76 -5.95
C ARG A 82 -20.59 -27.51 -5.94
N ASP A 83 -21.03 -26.49 -5.21
CA ASP A 83 -22.42 -26.01 -5.22
C ASP A 83 -22.77 -25.29 -6.54
N GLY A 84 -21.82 -25.13 -7.47
CA GLY A 84 -22.02 -24.59 -8.82
C GLY A 84 -21.72 -23.10 -8.96
N LEU A 85 -21.17 -22.44 -7.93
CA LEU A 85 -20.83 -21.02 -7.99
C LEU A 85 -19.56 -20.79 -8.79
N GLN A 86 -19.49 -19.64 -9.48
CA GLN A 86 -18.27 -19.20 -10.15
C GLN A 86 -17.26 -18.69 -9.11
N VAL A 87 -16.26 -19.51 -8.79
CA VAL A 87 -15.20 -19.15 -7.84
C VAL A 87 -13.92 -18.82 -8.62
N MET A 88 -13.45 -17.57 -8.53
CA MET A 88 -12.24 -17.10 -9.22
C MET A 88 -11.21 -16.61 -8.21
N VAL A 89 -10.00 -17.17 -8.29
CA VAL A 89 -8.91 -16.84 -7.36
C VAL A 89 -7.69 -16.38 -8.15
N LEU A 90 -7.26 -15.15 -7.90
CA LEU A 90 -6.07 -14.54 -8.48
C LEU A 90 -5.02 -14.29 -7.39
N ALA A 91 -3.85 -14.88 -7.56
CA ALA A 91 -2.71 -14.65 -6.67
C ALA A 91 -1.49 -14.11 -7.43
N ASP A 92 -0.73 -13.19 -6.82
CA ASP A 92 0.54 -12.75 -7.39
C ASP A 92 1.58 -13.88 -7.36
N TRP A 93 2.27 -14.09 -8.50
CA TRP A 93 3.27 -15.15 -8.61
C TRP A 93 4.41 -14.99 -7.60
N LEU A 94 4.98 -13.79 -7.44
CA LEU A 94 6.13 -13.55 -6.57
C LEU A 94 5.73 -13.65 -5.10
N GLY A 95 4.62 -13.02 -4.74
CA GLY A 95 4.10 -13.03 -3.38
C GLY A 95 3.76 -14.44 -2.87
N SER A 96 3.39 -15.35 -3.80
CA SER A 96 2.96 -16.72 -3.50
C SER A 96 3.96 -17.82 -3.95
N PHE A 97 5.13 -17.45 -4.50
CA PHE A 97 6.01 -18.34 -5.28
C PHE A 97 6.42 -19.65 -4.57
N ASN A 98 6.60 -19.60 -3.26
CA ASN A 98 6.92 -20.78 -2.43
C ASN A 98 5.92 -21.02 -1.29
N GLN A 99 4.84 -20.24 -1.25
CA GLN A 99 3.87 -20.29 -0.17
C GLN A 99 2.61 -21.07 -0.57
N LEU A 100 2.26 -21.05 -1.86
CA LEU A 100 1.06 -21.72 -2.37
C LEU A 100 1.40 -23.04 -3.07
N SER A 101 0.95 -24.16 -2.50
CA SER A 101 1.26 -25.48 -3.05
C SER A 101 0.49 -25.76 -4.35
N ARG A 102 1.05 -26.65 -5.19
CA ARG A 102 0.34 -27.18 -6.37
C ARG A 102 -0.91 -27.98 -5.99
N ARG A 103 -0.92 -28.59 -4.80
CA ARG A 103 -2.06 -29.34 -4.28
C ARG A 103 -3.24 -28.41 -4.01
N TRP A 104 -2.99 -27.26 -3.37
CA TRP A 104 -4.00 -26.24 -3.09
C TRP A 104 -4.70 -25.82 -4.39
N VAL A 105 -3.92 -25.47 -5.41
CA VAL A 105 -4.42 -25.05 -6.73
C VAL A 105 -5.22 -26.16 -7.40
N ARG A 106 -4.70 -27.40 -7.37
CA ARG A 106 -5.40 -28.55 -7.96
C ARG A 106 -6.74 -28.80 -7.28
N GLN A 107 -6.78 -28.76 -5.95
CA GLN A 107 -8.02 -28.99 -5.20
C GLN A 107 -9.11 -27.96 -5.52
N LEU A 108 -8.75 -26.69 -5.70
CA LEU A 108 -9.71 -25.66 -6.12
C LEU A 108 -10.23 -25.94 -7.54
N ASN A 109 -9.33 -26.24 -8.48
CA ASN A 109 -9.71 -26.53 -9.86
C ASN A 109 -10.56 -27.80 -9.99
N ASP A 110 -10.22 -28.86 -9.26
CA ASP A 110 -10.98 -30.11 -9.21
C ASP A 110 -12.39 -29.91 -8.61
N ALA A 111 -12.56 -28.90 -7.75
CA ALA A 111 -13.86 -28.51 -7.20
C ALA A 111 -14.70 -27.64 -8.15
N GLY A 112 -14.15 -27.22 -9.30
CA GLY A 112 -14.83 -26.35 -10.28
C GLY A 112 -14.46 -24.87 -10.17
N GLY A 113 -13.57 -24.48 -9.26
CA GLY A 113 -13.05 -23.12 -9.19
C GLY A 113 -11.98 -22.84 -10.23
N GLU A 114 -11.68 -21.57 -10.48
CA GLU A 114 -10.64 -21.14 -11.41
C GLU A 114 -9.54 -20.39 -10.67
N PHE A 115 -8.33 -20.96 -10.69
CA PHE A 115 -7.15 -20.31 -10.15
C PHE A 115 -6.24 -19.74 -11.24
N ARG A 116 -5.80 -18.49 -11.07
CA ARG A 116 -4.80 -17.85 -11.95
C ARG A 116 -3.68 -17.19 -11.17
N ARG A 117 -2.50 -17.16 -11.80
CA ARG A 117 -1.32 -16.44 -11.28
C ARG A 117 -1.13 -15.15 -12.05
N PHE A 118 -1.06 -14.05 -11.32
CA PHE A 118 -0.68 -12.77 -11.90
C PHE A 118 0.82 -12.72 -12.17
N ASN A 119 1.17 -12.34 -13.39
CA ASN A 119 2.51 -11.97 -13.84
C ASN A 119 3.61 -12.98 -13.46
N THR A 120 3.47 -14.20 -13.97
CA THR A 120 4.51 -15.25 -13.92
C THR A 120 5.71 -14.85 -14.78
N PRO A 121 6.96 -15.05 -14.34
CA PRO A 121 8.13 -14.79 -15.17
C PRO A 121 8.04 -15.57 -16.48
N GLY A 122 8.25 -14.87 -17.58
CA GLY A 122 8.28 -15.44 -18.92
C GLY A 122 9.34 -14.76 -19.76
N LEU A 123 9.58 -15.30 -20.96
CA LEU A 123 10.55 -14.78 -21.93
C LEU A 123 10.07 -13.52 -22.68
N GLY A 124 9.05 -12.83 -22.15
CA GLY A 124 8.44 -11.64 -22.74
C GLY A 124 9.21 -10.36 -22.43
N GLU A 125 8.49 -9.26 -22.16
CA GLU A 125 9.09 -7.95 -21.88
C GLU A 125 10.07 -8.01 -20.67
N PRO A 126 11.33 -7.59 -20.85
CA PRO A 126 12.30 -7.53 -19.76
C PRO A 126 11.76 -6.69 -18.61
N LEU A 127 11.83 -7.23 -17.39
CA LEU A 127 11.44 -6.55 -16.15
C LEU A 127 9.93 -6.28 -15.98
N ALA A 128 9.08 -6.68 -16.95
CA ALA A 128 7.63 -6.65 -16.77
C ALA A 128 7.19 -7.52 -15.58
N TRP A 129 7.93 -8.61 -15.30
CA TRP A 129 7.75 -9.43 -14.11
C TRP A 129 7.99 -8.67 -12.78
N MET A 130 8.55 -7.45 -12.77
CA MET A 130 8.67 -6.68 -11.52
C MET A 130 7.37 -5.97 -11.12
N VAL A 131 6.42 -5.79 -12.04
CA VAL A 131 5.09 -5.24 -11.72
C VAL A 131 4.33 -6.27 -10.90
N ARG A 132 3.84 -5.91 -9.70
CA ARG A 132 3.13 -6.85 -8.84
C ARG A 132 1.67 -6.50 -8.71
N ASN A 133 0.84 -7.54 -8.55
CA ASN A 133 -0.52 -7.35 -8.07
C ASN A 133 -0.50 -7.36 -6.55
N HIS A 134 -0.55 -6.19 -5.95
CA HIS A 134 -0.48 -6.03 -4.51
C HIS A 134 -1.88 -5.84 -3.87
N ARG A 135 -2.95 -5.92 -4.68
CA ARG A 135 -4.34 -5.84 -4.21
C ARG A 135 -4.71 -7.02 -3.33
N LYS A 136 -5.66 -6.76 -2.43
CA LYS A 136 -6.18 -7.69 -1.44
C LYS A 136 -7.68 -7.41 -1.35
N LEU A 137 -8.40 -8.04 -2.26
CA LEU A 137 -9.82 -7.86 -2.48
C LEU A 137 -10.50 -9.22 -2.42
N MET A 138 -11.63 -9.26 -1.74
CA MET A 138 -12.58 -10.36 -1.89
C MET A 138 -13.96 -9.74 -2.13
N SER A 139 -14.73 -10.30 -3.06
CA SER A 139 -16.11 -9.85 -3.31
C SER A 139 -17.03 -11.05 -3.58
N ILE A 140 -18.30 -10.88 -3.25
CA ILE A 140 -19.38 -11.82 -3.58
C ILE A 140 -20.50 -11.08 -4.30
N ASP A 141 -21.01 -11.69 -5.37
CA ASP A 141 -22.27 -11.35 -6.04
C ASP A 141 -22.46 -9.87 -6.45
N GLY A 142 -21.38 -9.10 -6.58
CA GLY A 142 -21.43 -7.66 -6.86
C GLY A 142 -22.02 -6.80 -5.74
N CYS A 143 -22.22 -7.33 -4.52
CA CYS A 143 -22.94 -6.64 -3.46
C CYS A 143 -22.12 -6.38 -2.17
N GLU A 144 -21.17 -7.25 -1.85
CA GLU A 144 -20.31 -7.11 -0.67
C GLU A 144 -18.86 -7.42 -1.00
N ALA A 145 -17.95 -6.63 -0.44
CA ALA A 145 -16.52 -6.81 -0.60
C ALA A 145 -15.73 -6.56 0.68
N ILE A 146 -14.52 -7.12 0.75
CA ILE A 146 -13.50 -6.80 1.74
C ILE A 146 -12.29 -6.23 1.01
N ILE A 147 -11.82 -5.07 1.47
CA ILE A 147 -10.51 -4.48 1.12
C ILE A 147 -9.64 -4.47 2.37
N THR A 148 -8.37 -4.84 2.26
CA THR A 148 -7.50 -4.97 3.43
C THR A 148 -6.00 -4.86 3.11
N GLY A 149 -5.16 -4.70 4.13
CA GLY A 149 -3.71 -4.95 4.05
C GLY A 149 -3.32 -6.44 4.17
N TRP A 150 -4.29 -7.31 4.49
CA TRP A 150 -4.11 -8.73 4.80
C TRP A 150 -3.68 -9.62 3.64
N CYS A 151 -2.61 -10.41 3.83
CA CYS A 151 -2.33 -11.55 2.96
C CYS A 151 -2.98 -12.82 3.53
N GLN A 152 -3.46 -13.71 2.66
CA GLN A 152 -4.15 -14.94 3.08
C GLN A 152 -3.15 -15.95 3.66
N SER A 153 -2.74 -15.71 4.91
CA SER A 153 -1.79 -16.52 5.67
C SER A 153 -2.05 -16.50 7.17
N ALA A 154 -1.70 -17.60 7.83
CA ALA A 154 -1.72 -17.81 9.27
C ALA A 154 -0.86 -16.84 10.08
N GLN A 155 0.14 -16.19 9.47
CA GLN A 155 1.05 -15.26 10.16
C GLN A 155 0.29 -14.15 10.89
N TRP A 156 -0.84 -13.72 10.35
CA TRP A 156 -1.65 -12.70 10.98
C TRP A 156 -2.60 -13.23 12.08
N ARG A 157 -2.86 -14.54 12.12
CA ARG A 157 -3.51 -15.20 13.26
C ARG A 157 -2.55 -15.35 14.43
N GLY A 158 -1.26 -15.49 14.13
CA GLY A 158 -0.23 -15.86 15.10
C GLY A 158 -0.28 -17.36 15.44
N HIS A 159 0.74 -17.79 16.17
CA HIS A 159 0.89 -19.16 16.67
C HIS A 159 1.29 -19.11 18.16
N ALA A 160 1.34 -20.27 18.83
CA ALA A 160 1.65 -20.34 20.27
C ALA A 160 2.98 -19.66 20.64
N ASP A 161 3.94 -19.60 19.71
CA ASP A 161 5.27 -19.02 19.84
C ASP A 161 5.43 -17.65 19.15
N GLN A 162 4.41 -17.17 18.42
CA GLN A 162 4.50 -15.96 17.59
C GLN A 162 3.23 -15.12 17.68
N ALA A 163 3.36 -13.89 18.16
CA ALA A 163 2.23 -12.96 18.23
C ALA A 163 1.66 -12.65 16.82
N PRO A 164 0.34 -12.38 16.71
CA PRO A 164 -0.28 -12.06 15.43
C PRO A 164 0.30 -10.78 14.81
N TRP A 165 0.31 -10.73 13.47
CA TRP A 165 0.53 -9.48 12.75
C TRP A 165 -0.69 -8.57 12.89
N ARG A 166 -0.46 -7.29 13.18
CA ARG A 166 -1.52 -6.28 13.29
C ARG A 166 -1.80 -5.66 11.92
N ASP A 167 -3.02 -5.80 11.43
CA ASP A 167 -3.46 -5.30 10.13
C ASP A 167 -4.95 -4.96 10.14
N THR A 168 -5.40 -4.10 9.24
CA THR A 168 -6.76 -3.54 9.22
C THR A 168 -7.42 -3.79 7.87
N GLY A 169 -8.68 -4.20 7.89
CA GLY A 169 -9.53 -4.32 6.72
C GLY A 169 -10.83 -3.55 6.86
N VAL A 170 -11.58 -3.46 5.76
CA VAL A 170 -12.93 -2.92 5.75
C VAL A 170 -13.82 -3.82 4.92
N ARG A 171 -14.95 -4.22 5.49
CA ARG A 171 -16.06 -4.83 4.77
C ARG A 171 -17.01 -3.74 4.32
N VAL A 172 -17.40 -3.77 3.05
CA VAL A 172 -18.27 -2.79 2.42
C VAL A 172 -19.42 -3.46 1.70
N ALA A 173 -20.60 -2.85 1.79
CA ALA A 173 -21.74 -3.17 0.95
C ALA A 173 -22.28 -1.91 0.27
N GLY A 174 -22.59 -2.02 -1.02
CA GLY A 174 -23.12 -0.94 -1.85
C GLY A 174 -22.54 -0.94 -3.25
N GLU A 175 -22.96 0.04 -4.06
CA GLU A 175 -22.64 0.10 -5.50
C GLU A 175 -21.14 0.18 -5.80
N VAL A 176 -20.31 0.66 -4.86
CA VAL A 176 -18.85 0.67 -5.02
C VAL A 176 -18.27 -0.73 -5.30
N VAL A 177 -18.95 -1.80 -4.86
CA VAL A 177 -18.50 -3.18 -5.08
C VAL A 177 -18.42 -3.51 -6.56
N ILE A 178 -19.32 -2.99 -7.40
CA ILE A 178 -19.25 -3.17 -8.86
C ILE A 178 -17.93 -2.61 -9.41
N ASN A 179 -17.49 -1.45 -8.90
CA ASN A 179 -16.21 -0.85 -9.30
C ASN A 179 -15.01 -1.68 -8.81
N MET A 180 -15.14 -2.35 -7.64
CA MET A 180 -14.11 -3.26 -7.13
C MET A 180 -14.00 -4.50 -8.01
N GLU A 181 -15.12 -5.09 -8.41
CA GLU A 181 -15.15 -6.23 -9.33
C GLU A 181 -14.67 -5.84 -10.73
N ALA A 182 -14.97 -4.64 -11.21
CA ALA A 182 -14.39 -4.13 -12.46
C ALA A 182 -12.85 -3.96 -12.37
N ALA A 183 -12.33 -3.57 -11.20
CA ALA A 183 -10.89 -3.51 -10.97
C ALA A 183 -10.25 -4.91 -11.01
N PHE A 184 -10.91 -5.93 -10.46
CA PHE A 184 -10.52 -7.34 -10.55
C PHE A 184 -10.60 -7.88 -11.98
N ALA A 185 -11.71 -7.62 -12.69
CA ALA A 185 -11.90 -8.05 -14.07
C ALA A 185 -10.73 -7.60 -14.96
N HIS A 186 -10.23 -6.38 -14.75
CA HIS A 186 -9.05 -5.88 -15.44
C HIS A 186 -7.78 -6.70 -15.13
N THR A 187 -7.48 -7.01 -13.86
CA THR A 187 -6.28 -7.80 -13.51
C THR A 187 -6.42 -9.28 -13.90
N TRP A 188 -7.66 -9.79 -13.92
CA TRP A 188 -8.00 -11.11 -14.44
C TRP A 188 -7.76 -11.21 -15.95
N GLN A 189 -8.19 -10.20 -16.72
CA GLN A 189 -7.95 -10.12 -18.16
C GLN A 189 -6.47 -10.18 -18.53
N LEU A 190 -5.60 -9.55 -17.73
CA LEU A 190 -4.14 -9.61 -17.91
C LEU A 190 -3.55 -11.02 -17.76
N THR A 191 -4.32 -11.98 -17.25
CA THR A 191 -3.95 -13.40 -17.19
C THR A 191 -4.50 -14.23 -18.36
N GLY A 192 -5.08 -13.58 -19.37
CA GLY A 192 -5.59 -14.20 -20.59
C GLY A 192 -6.99 -14.82 -20.44
N SER A 193 -7.84 -14.29 -19.56
CA SER A 193 -9.24 -14.71 -19.42
C SER A 193 -10.15 -13.52 -19.23
N ASP A 194 -11.25 -13.52 -19.95
CA ASP A 194 -12.24 -12.47 -19.84
C ASP A 194 -13.29 -12.87 -18.80
N TRP A 195 -13.48 -11.98 -17.83
CA TRP A 195 -14.60 -12.01 -16.91
C TRP A 195 -15.17 -10.61 -16.82
N GLN A 196 -16.49 -10.49 -16.75
CA GLN A 196 -17.16 -9.21 -16.62
C GLN A 196 -18.01 -9.23 -15.34
N PRO A 197 -17.95 -8.15 -14.54
CA PRO A 197 -18.77 -8.04 -13.35
C PRO A 197 -20.26 -8.03 -13.71
N CYS A 198 -21.09 -8.51 -12.80
CA CYS A 198 -22.55 -8.49 -12.98
C CYS A 198 -23.03 -7.04 -13.14
N SER A 199 -23.87 -6.80 -14.16
CA SER A 199 -24.46 -5.48 -14.40
C SER A 199 -25.49 -5.09 -13.33
N GLN A 200 -26.02 -6.08 -12.61
CA GLN A 200 -26.95 -5.89 -11.50
C GLN A 200 -26.47 -6.68 -10.28
N PRO A 201 -26.23 -6.00 -9.13
CA PRO A 201 -25.89 -6.67 -7.88
C PRO A 201 -26.97 -7.67 -7.48
N HIS A 202 -26.55 -8.85 -7.04
CA HIS A 202 -27.45 -9.83 -6.45
C HIS A 202 -27.27 -9.80 -4.94
N CYS A 203 -27.94 -8.84 -4.32
CA CYS A 203 -27.82 -8.57 -2.88
C CYS A 203 -28.54 -9.64 -2.05
N ILE A 204 -27.88 -10.08 -0.99
CA ILE A 204 -28.43 -11.03 -0.01
C ILE A 204 -29.50 -10.33 0.84
N ASN A 205 -30.65 -10.99 1.05
CA ASN A 205 -31.77 -10.47 1.85
C ASN A 205 -31.52 -10.45 3.37
N THR A 206 -30.46 -11.11 3.85
CA THR A 206 -30.06 -11.12 5.27
C THR A 206 -28.74 -10.37 5.46
N PRO A 207 -28.77 -9.07 5.81
CA PRO A 207 -27.55 -8.29 5.98
C PRO A 207 -26.80 -8.72 7.26
N LEU A 208 -25.52 -9.08 7.13
CA LEU A 208 -24.61 -9.11 8.28
C LEU A 208 -24.51 -7.71 8.90
N PRO A 209 -24.27 -7.59 10.22
CA PRO A 209 -24.25 -6.30 10.90
C PRO A 209 -23.15 -5.39 10.34
N PHE A 210 -23.53 -4.19 9.91
CA PHE A 210 -22.61 -3.11 9.55
C PHE A 210 -22.66 -2.05 10.64
N THR A 211 -21.50 -1.56 11.07
CA THR A 211 -21.38 -0.56 12.14
C THR A 211 -21.65 0.85 11.64
N VAL A 212 -21.32 1.14 10.37
CA VAL A 212 -21.54 2.45 9.75
C VAL A 212 -22.48 2.30 8.56
N LYS A 213 -23.40 3.26 8.41
CA LYS A 213 -24.39 3.31 7.32
C LYS A 213 -24.27 4.65 6.58
N ASN A 214 -24.76 4.69 5.34
CA ASN A 214 -24.82 5.89 4.50
C ASN A 214 -23.45 6.58 4.31
N ALA A 215 -22.36 5.80 4.26
CA ALA A 215 -21.03 6.33 4.03
C ALA A 215 -20.84 6.78 2.57
N ASN A 216 -20.13 7.90 2.40
CA ASN A 216 -19.61 8.32 1.12
C ASN A 216 -18.22 7.73 0.93
N VAL A 217 -17.98 7.10 -0.22
CA VAL A 217 -16.72 6.41 -0.50
C VAL A 217 -16.20 6.73 -1.90
N ARG A 218 -14.89 6.55 -2.07
CA ARG A 218 -14.21 6.54 -3.38
C ARG A 218 -13.30 5.33 -3.45
N LEU A 219 -13.46 4.54 -4.50
CA LEU A 219 -12.53 3.47 -4.81
C LEU A 219 -11.29 4.03 -5.52
N ILE A 220 -10.13 3.91 -4.89
CA ILE A 220 -8.87 4.37 -5.46
C ILE A 220 -8.17 3.18 -6.11
N THR A 221 -8.17 3.14 -7.44
CA THR A 221 -7.53 2.05 -8.20
C THR A 221 -6.11 2.43 -8.63
N GLY A 222 -5.12 1.96 -7.89
CA GLY A 222 -3.70 2.08 -8.27
C GLY A 222 -3.37 1.16 -9.44
N ARG A 223 -2.67 1.69 -10.43
CA ARG A 223 -2.08 0.95 -11.56
C ARG A 223 -0.67 1.47 -11.80
N PRO A 224 0.20 0.69 -12.45
CA PRO A 224 1.50 1.19 -12.85
C PRO A 224 1.38 2.55 -13.55
N GLN A 225 2.22 3.51 -13.14
CA GLN A 225 2.36 4.86 -13.72
C GLN A 225 1.21 5.85 -13.48
N ASN A 226 0.11 5.51 -12.80
CA ASN A 226 -1.01 6.45 -12.61
C ASN A 226 -1.08 7.10 -11.21
N SER A 227 -0.45 6.54 -10.18
CA SER A 227 -0.25 7.08 -8.82
C SER A 227 -1.39 7.92 -8.20
N PRO A 228 -2.67 7.49 -8.26
CA PRO A 228 -3.81 8.28 -7.79
C PRO A 228 -3.76 8.51 -6.29
N LEU A 229 -3.40 7.49 -5.51
CA LEU A 229 -3.37 7.60 -4.06
C LEU A 229 -2.26 8.54 -3.56
N PHE A 230 -1.06 8.48 -4.15
CA PHE A 230 0.02 9.41 -3.83
C PHE A 230 -0.40 10.88 -3.97
N ARG A 231 -1.18 11.19 -5.01
CA ARG A 231 -1.70 12.55 -5.22
C ARG A 231 -2.84 12.88 -4.25
N LEU A 232 -3.77 11.95 -4.02
CA LEU A 232 -4.86 12.14 -3.08
C LEU A 232 -4.34 12.37 -1.67
N ASP A 233 -3.46 11.51 -1.16
CA ASP A 233 -2.88 11.65 0.18
C ASP A 233 -2.18 13.00 0.35
N GLN A 234 -1.40 13.46 -0.65
CA GLN A 234 -0.80 14.79 -0.57
C GLN A 234 -1.85 15.89 -0.46
N LEU A 235 -2.95 15.81 -1.22
CA LEU A 235 -4.04 16.78 -1.08
C LEU A 235 -4.65 16.73 0.32
N ILE A 236 -4.94 15.53 0.84
CA ILE A 236 -5.52 15.36 2.18
C ILE A 236 -4.58 15.89 3.26
N ILE A 237 -3.28 15.58 3.20
CA ILE A 237 -2.27 16.11 4.14
C ILE A 237 -2.25 17.64 4.13
N ASN A 238 -2.35 18.26 2.96
CA ASN A 238 -2.34 19.72 2.83
C ASN A 238 -3.70 20.36 3.19
N LEU A 239 -4.79 19.60 3.14
CA LEU A 239 -6.12 20.05 3.57
C LEU A 239 -6.34 19.88 5.07
N ALA A 240 -5.63 18.95 5.72
CA ALA A 240 -5.77 18.65 7.13
C ALA A 240 -5.57 19.90 8.01
N GLN A 241 -6.49 20.15 8.93
CA GLN A 241 -6.51 21.33 9.80
C GLN A 241 -6.15 21.01 11.24
N THR A 242 -6.53 19.83 11.73
CA THR A 242 -6.39 19.45 13.15
C THR A 242 -5.47 18.26 13.32
N ARG A 243 -5.61 17.22 12.50
CA ARG A 243 -4.80 16.00 12.62
C ARG A 243 -4.68 15.22 11.32
N MET A 244 -3.55 14.52 11.20
CA MET A 244 -3.29 13.56 10.13
C MET A 244 -2.55 12.37 10.75
N TRP A 245 -3.25 11.26 10.95
CA TRP A 245 -2.67 10.06 11.54
C TRP A 245 -2.58 8.95 10.50
N ILE A 246 -1.41 8.32 10.42
CA ILE A 246 -1.08 7.36 9.36
C ILE A 246 -0.47 6.13 10.01
N THR A 247 -0.95 4.96 9.59
CA THR A 247 -0.34 3.67 9.90
C THR A 247 0.16 3.06 8.60
N ASP A 248 1.44 2.73 8.51
CA ASP A 248 1.98 2.10 7.30
C ASP A 248 3.10 1.09 7.61
N ALA A 249 3.06 -0.05 6.93
CA ALA A 249 4.01 -1.14 7.09
C ALA A 249 5.41 -0.83 6.54
N TYR A 250 5.53 0.03 5.52
CA TYR A 250 6.80 0.30 4.84
C TYR A 250 6.92 1.79 4.49
N PRO A 251 7.10 2.67 5.50
CA PRO A 251 7.06 4.12 5.37
C PRO A 251 8.36 4.67 4.74
N VAL A 252 8.56 4.38 3.46
CA VAL A 252 9.67 4.86 2.63
C VAL A 252 9.16 5.91 1.66
N GLY A 253 8.57 6.98 2.23
CA GLY A 253 7.91 8.04 1.47
C GLY A 253 8.87 8.79 0.54
N THR A 254 8.34 9.35 -0.55
CA THR A 254 9.12 10.23 -1.42
C THR A 254 9.43 11.55 -0.71
N PRO A 255 10.48 12.29 -1.11
CA PRO A 255 10.77 13.60 -0.53
C PRO A 255 9.57 14.56 -0.53
N ALA A 256 8.75 14.55 -1.60
CA ALA A 256 7.55 15.38 -1.70
C ALA A 256 6.47 14.99 -0.67
N TYR A 257 6.27 13.68 -0.44
CA TYR A 257 5.33 13.19 0.56
C TYR A 257 5.75 13.59 1.97
N LEU A 258 7.02 13.30 2.31
CA LEU A 258 7.59 13.62 3.62
C LEU A 258 7.57 15.13 3.87
N ASP A 259 7.83 15.95 2.85
CA ASP A 259 7.76 17.39 2.99
C ASP A 259 6.33 17.91 3.25
N SER A 260 5.31 17.29 2.64
CA SER A 260 3.90 17.60 2.94
C SER A 260 3.55 17.35 4.40
N LEU A 261 3.98 16.21 4.97
CA LEU A 261 3.80 15.91 6.39
C LEU A 261 4.51 16.93 7.29
N ARG A 262 5.74 17.31 6.93
CA ARG A 262 6.51 18.32 7.68
C ARG A 262 5.87 19.69 7.63
N GLN A 263 5.31 20.08 6.48
CA GLN A 263 4.61 21.35 6.34
C GLN A 263 3.31 21.37 7.14
N ALA A 264 2.52 20.29 7.10
CA ALA A 264 1.32 20.15 7.93
C ALA A 264 1.65 20.27 9.44
N ALA A 265 2.65 19.54 9.93
CA ALA A 265 3.08 19.61 11.33
C ALA A 265 3.57 21.01 11.74
N LYS A 266 4.36 21.68 10.89
CA LYS A 266 4.80 23.07 11.11
C LYS A 266 3.65 24.08 11.14
N ASN A 267 2.56 23.77 10.45
CA ASN A 267 1.35 24.60 10.44
C ASN A 267 0.41 24.29 11.62
N GLY A 268 0.80 23.39 12.53
CA GLY A 268 0.05 23.11 13.77
C GLY A 268 -0.88 21.90 13.70
N VAL A 269 -0.86 21.13 12.61
CA VAL A 269 -1.60 19.86 12.49
C VAL A 269 -0.92 18.80 13.36
N ASP A 270 -1.69 18.02 14.14
CA ASP A 270 -1.18 16.85 14.87
C ASP A 270 -0.91 15.70 13.87
N VAL A 271 0.34 15.62 13.41
CA VAL A 271 0.76 14.57 12.47
C VAL A 271 1.42 13.42 13.22
N ARG A 272 0.84 12.23 13.11
CA ARG A 272 1.34 11.00 13.75
C ARG A 272 1.56 9.89 12.73
N LEU A 273 2.69 9.20 12.84
CA LEU A 273 3.05 8.04 12.04
C LEU A 273 3.21 6.83 12.96
N LEU A 274 2.39 5.81 12.80
CA LEU A 274 2.56 4.50 13.40
C LEU A 274 3.18 3.54 12.38
N VAL A 275 4.32 2.97 12.73
CA VAL A 275 5.18 2.20 11.83
C VAL A 275 5.72 0.96 12.53
N PRO A 276 6.25 -0.06 11.82
CA PRO A 276 6.70 -1.28 12.48
C PRO A 276 8.00 -1.08 13.27
N GLY A 277 8.07 -1.59 14.49
CA GLY A 277 9.34 -1.73 15.23
C GLY A 277 10.20 -2.88 14.70
N SER A 278 9.57 -4.03 14.44
CA SER A 278 10.12 -5.17 13.70
C SER A 278 9.57 -5.20 12.27
N SER A 279 10.38 -5.64 11.30
CA SER A 279 9.95 -5.78 9.89
C SER A 279 10.40 -7.12 9.34
N ASP A 280 9.53 -7.74 8.54
CA ASP A 280 9.84 -8.91 7.72
C ASP A 280 10.92 -8.62 6.64
N LEU A 281 11.17 -7.34 6.35
CA LEU A 281 12.21 -6.85 5.46
C LEU A 281 13.18 -5.91 6.22
N PRO A 282 14.21 -6.43 6.90
CA PRO A 282 15.08 -5.63 7.78
C PRO A 282 15.73 -4.42 7.11
N LEU A 283 16.09 -4.53 5.83
CA LEU A 283 16.68 -3.43 5.05
C LEU A 283 15.70 -2.26 4.86
N ILE A 284 14.41 -2.56 4.69
CA ILE A 284 13.36 -1.53 4.58
C ILE A 284 13.17 -0.82 5.92
N GLY A 285 13.23 -1.56 7.03
CA GLY A 285 13.20 -0.97 8.38
C GLY A 285 14.35 0.03 8.63
N LEU A 286 15.54 -0.24 8.10
CA LEU A 286 16.68 0.70 8.20
C LEU A 286 16.45 1.96 7.35
N LEU A 287 15.93 1.78 6.13
CA LEU A 287 15.61 2.90 5.23
C LEU A 287 14.50 3.79 5.81
N ALA A 288 13.45 3.20 6.37
CA ALA A 288 12.37 3.91 7.05
C ALA A 288 12.92 4.82 8.17
N ARG A 289 13.74 4.28 9.07
CA ARG A 289 14.34 5.03 10.20
C ARG A 289 15.21 6.20 9.76
N SER A 290 15.80 6.14 8.56
CA SER A 290 16.58 7.27 8.01
C SER A 290 15.74 8.54 7.77
N SER A 291 14.42 8.39 7.61
CA SER A 291 13.48 9.48 7.38
C SER A 291 12.93 10.13 8.66
N TYR A 292 13.08 9.49 9.82
CA TYR A 292 12.44 9.92 11.07
C TYR A 292 12.96 11.27 11.55
N ARG A 293 14.29 11.46 11.56
CA ARG A 293 14.88 12.68 12.15
C ARG A 293 14.35 13.97 11.49
N PRO A 294 14.30 14.11 10.15
CA PRO A 294 13.66 15.26 9.50
C PRO A 294 12.18 15.46 9.82
N LEU A 295 11.43 14.39 10.09
CA LEU A 295 10.01 14.42 10.46
C LEU A 295 9.84 14.90 11.91
N LEU A 296 10.57 14.29 12.85
CA LEU A 296 10.56 14.64 14.28
C LEU A 296 10.93 16.12 14.50
N LEU A 297 11.96 16.62 13.79
CA LEU A 297 12.35 18.03 13.85
C LEU A 297 11.27 19.00 13.31
N ALA A 298 10.34 18.52 12.49
CA ALA A 298 9.23 19.32 11.98
C ALA A 298 7.98 19.25 12.87
N GLY A 299 8.00 18.47 13.95
CA GLY A 299 6.87 18.27 14.86
C GLY A 299 6.00 17.05 14.54
N VAL A 300 6.36 16.24 13.54
CA VAL A 300 5.69 14.95 13.29
C VAL A 300 6.07 13.98 14.39
N ARG A 301 5.11 13.26 14.96
CA ARG A 301 5.34 12.23 15.97
C ARG A 301 5.42 10.85 15.30
N VAL A 302 6.43 10.05 15.64
CA VAL A 302 6.65 8.71 15.07
C VAL A 302 6.59 7.68 16.17
N PHE A 303 5.82 6.62 15.98
CA PHE A 303 5.61 5.53 16.94
C PHE A 303 5.99 4.21 16.29
N GLU A 304 6.86 3.43 16.93
CA GLU A 304 7.21 2.09 16.49
C GLU A 304 6.37 1.04 17.24
N TRP A 305 5.66 0.19 16.49
CA TRP A 305 4.87 -0.92 17.01
C TRP A 305 5.75 -1.94 17.73
N ASN A 306 5.34 -2.36 18.94
CA ASN A 306 6.08 -3.30 19.79
C ASN A 306 5.72 -4.78 19.57
N GLY A 307 4.64 -5.07 18.83
CA GLY A 307 4.24 -6.45 18.51
C GLY A 307 5.04 -7.08 17.36
N ALA A 308 4.65 -8.29 16.94
CA ALA A 308 5.44 -9.09 15.97
C ALA A 308 5.65 -8.39 14.62
N MET A 309 4.59 -7.79 14.06
CA MET A 309 4.64 -7.01 12.83
C MET A 309 3.40 -6.12 12.75
N LEU A 310 3.58 -4.92 12.21
CA LEU A 310 2.47 -4.02 11.84
C LEU A 310 2.40 -3.99 10.31
N HIS A 311 1.29 -4.48 9.75
CA HIS A 311 1.09 -4.57 8.30
C HIS A 311 -0.10 -3.76 7.78
N ALA A 312 -0.73 -2.92 8.62
CA ALA A 312 -1.79 -2.01 8.18
C ALA A 312 -1.29 -0.93 7.20
N LYS A 313 -2.18 -0.48 6.30
CA LYS A 313 -2.01 0.71 5.46
C LYS A 313 -3.26 1.59 5.59
N THR A 314 -3.28 2.42 6.62
CA THR A 314 -4.45 3.22 6.96
C THR A 314 -4.09 4.67 7.22
N ALA A 315 -5.04 5.56 7.02
CA ALA A 315 -4.90 6.96 7.40
C ALA A 315 -6.24 7.52 7.87
N VAL A 316 -6.20 8.52 8.75
CA VAL A 316 -7.37 9.28 9.19
C VAL A 316 -7.01 10.75 9.34
N ALA A 317 -7.90 11.64 8.90
CA ALA A 317 -7.72 13.07 8.90
C ALA A 317 -8.97 13.77 9.45
N ASP A 318 -8.74 14.70 10.37
CA ASP A 318 -9.74 15.63 10.92
C ASP A 318 -11.07 15.00 11.38
N GLY A 319 -11.07 13.73 11.84
CA GLY A 319 -12.28 13.03 12.27
C GLY A 319 -13.37 12.90 11.21
N CYS A 320 -13.06 13.09 9.92
CA CYS A 320 -14.06 13.09 8.85
C CYS A 320 -13.63 12.38 7.57
N TRP A 321 -12.34 12.10 7.41
CA TRP A 321 -11.80 11.31 6.30
C TRP A 321 -10.97 10.15 6.80
N ALA A 322 -11.13 8.98 6.19
CA ALA A 322 -10.32 7.81 6.44
C ALA A 322 -9.91 7.10 5.14
N ARG A 323 -8.85 6.30 5.22
CA ARG A 323 -8.38 5.41 4.15
C ARG A 323 -7.99 4.06 4.72
N ILE A 324 -8.39 3.01 4.01
CA ILE A 324 -7.94 1.63 4.24
C ILE A 324 -7.66 0.98 2.88
N GLY A 325 -6.56 0.25 2.75
CA GLY A 325 -6.27 -0.44 1.49
C GLY A 325 -4.95 -1.20 1.49
N SER A 326 -4.47 -1.47 0.28
CA SER A 326 -3.27 -2.26 0.05
C SER A 326 -2.01 -1.41 -0.18
N THR A 327 -2.16 -0.13 -0.53
CA THR A 327 -1.04 0.75 -0.90
C THR A 327 -0.17 1.10 0.29
N ASN A 328 1.11 0.71 0.23
CA ASN A 328 2.13 1.17 1.17
C ASN A 328 2.65 2.56 0.81
N LEU A 329 3.20 3.27 1.80
CA LEU A 329 3.87 4.55 1.63
C LEU A 329 5.29 4.40 1.04
N ASN A 330 5.39 3.85 -0.17
CA ASN A 330 6.65 3.73 -0.88
C ASN A 330 6.49 3.84 -2.41
N PRO A 331 7.57 4.15 -3.15
CA PRO A 331 7.53 4.30 -4.60
C PRO A 331 7.07 3.05 -5.36
N ALA A 332 7.33 1.84 -4.84
CA ALA A 332 6.92 0.61 -5.52
C ALA A 332 5.40 0.49 -5.56
N SER A 333 4.72 0.69 -4.42
CA SER A 333 3.26 0.71 -4.33
C SER A 333 2.65 1.86 -5.15
N TRP A 334 3.22 3.07 -5.10
CA TRP A 334 2.64 4.22 -5.81
C TRP A 334 2.84 4.22 -7.33
N LEU A 335 3.97 3.70 -7.82
CA LEU A 335 4.37 3.85 -9.22
C LEU A 335 4.35 2.53 -9.99
N GLY A 336 4.58 1.41 -9.31
CA GLY A 336 4.90 0.13 -9.95
C GLY A 336 3.82 -0.94 -9.83
N ASN A 337 3.02 -0.93 -8.76
CA ASN A 337 2.10 -2.03 -8.46
C ASN A 337 0.64 -1.72 -8.83
N TYR A 338 -0.14 -2.79 -9.00
CA TYR A 338 -1.59 -2.69 -8.88
C TYR A 338 -1.96 -2.66 -7.41
N GLU A 339 -2.71 -1.64 -7.01
CA GLU A 339 -3.14 -1.41 -5.63
C GLU A 339 -4.64 -1.07 -5.61
N LEU A 340 -5.26 -1.19 -4.44
CA LEU A 340 -6.66 -0.88 -4.23
C LEU A 340 -6.86 -0.32 -2.81
N ASP A 341 -7.48 0.85 -2.73
CA ASP A 341 -7.78 1.51 -1.46
C ASP A 341 -9.19 2.08 -1.48
N LEU A 342 -9.82 2.15 -0.32
CA LEU A 342 -11.10 2.81 -0.11
C LEU A 342 -10.85 4.10 0.67
N ALA A 343 -11.12 5.24 0.04
CA ALA A 343 -11.20 6.52 0.74
C ALA A 343 -12.65 6.72 1.21
N ILE A 344 -12.82 7.07 2.48
CA ILE A 344 -14.11 7.10 3.19
C ILE A 344 -14.29 8.50 3.76
N GLU A 345 -15.34 9.18 3.31
CA GLU A 345 -15.73 10.53 3.73
C GLU A 345 -16.95 10.39 4.65
N ASN A 346 -16.70 10.02 5.91
CA ASN A 346 -17.74 9.77 6.92
C ASN A 346 -17.17 9.91 8.34
N ALA A 347 -17.81 10.76 9.16
CA ALA A 347 -17.33 11.09 10.51
C ALA A 347 -17.40 9.89 11.48
N ASP A 348 -18.48 9.10 11.44
CA ASP A 348 -18.62 7.93 12.31
C ASP A 348 -17.53 6.89 12.05
N PHE A 349 -17.23 6.62 10.77
CA PHE A 349 -16.15 5.71 10.40
C PHE A 349 -14.78 6.27 10.77
N ALA A 350 -14.54 7.57 10.55
CA ALA A 350 -13.30 8.22 10.93
C ALA A 350 -13.08 8.16 12.45
N ALA A 351 -14.11 8.36 13.26
CA ALA A 351 -14.02 8.22 14.72
C ALA A 351 -13.64 6.80 15.15
N VAL A 352 -14.19 5.76 14.50
CA VAL A 352 -13.80 4.36 14.74
C VAL A 352 -12.33 4.13 14.37
N MET A 353 -11.85 4.71 13.27
CA MET A 353 -10.45 4.62 12.86
C MET A 353 -9.50 5.36 13.80
N GLU A 354 -9.91 6.52 14.33
CA GLU A 354 -9.15 7.26 15.34
C GLU A 354 -9.03 6.47 16.64
N SER A 355 -10.13 5.86 17.10
CA SER A 355 -10.10 4.97 18.27
C SER A 355 -9.11 3.84 18.05
N GLN A 356 -9.21 3.13 16.93
CA GLN A 356 -8.29 2.03 16.60
C GLN A 356 -6.82 2.49 16.58
N PHE A 357 -6.55 3.68 16.02
CA PHE A 357 -5.18 4.22 15.99
C PHE A 357 -4.65 4.47 17.40
N LEU A 358 -5.47 5.04 18.28
CA LEU A 358 -5.09 5.29 19.68
C LEU A 358 -4.89 3.99 20.45
N ASP A 359 -5.77 2.99 20.25
CA ASP A 359 -5.63 1.65 20.83
C ASP A 359 -4.31 1.01 20.37
N ASP A 360 -3.94 1.16 19.08
CA ASP A 360 -2.66 0.65 18.57
C ASP A 360 -1.45 1.37 19.21
N LEU A 361 -1.59 2.65 19.60
CA LEU A 361 -0.51 3.38 20.28
C LEU A 361 -0.22 2.83 21.69
N GLU A 362 -1.18 2.16 22.33
CA GLU A 362 -0.95 1.54 23.65
C GLU A 362 0.12 0.45 23.60
N ASN A 363 0.32 -0.15 22.42
CA ASN A 363 1.37 -1.13 22.15
C ASN A 363 2.45 -0.60 21.19
N ALA A 364 2.74 0.71 21.25
CA ALA A 364 3.79 1.34 20.47
C ALA A 364 4.72 2.20 21.35
N THR A 365 5.95 2.39 20.87
CA THR A 365 6.96 3.24 21.52
C THR A 365 7.15 4.51 20.69
N GLU A 366 6.95 5.69 21.31
CA GLU A 366 7.22 6.96 20.65
C GLU A 366 8.73 7.19 20.49
N ILE A 367 9.16 7.49 19.27
CA ILE A 367 10.54 7.87 18.98
C ILE A 367 10.72 9.35 19.30
N VAL A 368 11.53 9.64 20.32
CA VAL A 368 11.85 10.99 20.74
C VAL A 368 13.29 11.34 20.36
N LEU A 369 13.51 12.59 19.95
CA LEU A 369 14.86 13.15 19.88
C LEU A 369 15.40 13.31 21.30
N SER A 370 16.72 13.12 21.47
CA SER A 370 17.38 13.37 22.75
C SER A 370 17.14 14.82 23.22
N ASP A 371 17.20 15.10 24.52
CA ASP A 371 16.92 16.45 25.06
C ASP A 371 17.83 17.54 24.47
N ALA A 372 19.05 17.20 24.05
CA ALA A 372 19.97 18.11 23.36
C ALA A 372 19.54 18.44 21.92
N GLU A 373 18.66 17.64 21.33
CA GLU A 373 18.21 17.72 19.93
C GLU A 373 16.73 18.12 19.80
N ARG A 374 16.02 18.29 20.92
CA ARG A 374 14.63 18.75 20.96
C ARG A 374 14.52 20.19 20.45
N VAL A 375 13.91 20.37 19.29
CA VAL A 375 13.40 21.68 18.86
C VAL A 375 12.10 21.92 19.62
N LYS A 376 12.05 22.97 20.46
CA LYS A 376 10.80 23.40 21.09
C LYS A 376 9.78 23.74 20.01
N LEU A 377 8.61 23.11 20.06
CA LEU A 377 7.47 23.43 19.19
C LEU A 377 7.20 24.93 19.28
N VAL A 378 7.32 25.61 18.15
CA VAL A 378 7.08 27.05 18.06
C VAL A 378 5.58 27.27 18.01
N ALA A 379 5.05 28.04 18.97
CA ALA A 379 3.65 28.48 18.97
C ALA A 379 3.29 29.14 17.61
N PRO A 380 2.04 28.97 17.13
CA PRO A 380 1.65 29.36 15.77
C PRO A 380 1.94 30.84 15.52
N ARG A 381 2.81 31.12 14.55
CA ARG A 381 3.21 32.48 14.16
C ARG A 381 2.50 32.87 12.88
N ARG A 382 1.88 34.06 12.86
CA ARG A 382 1.25 34.66 11.67
C ARG A 382 2.23 34.71 10.48
N PRO A 383 1.75 34.47 9.24
CA PRO A 383 2.61 34.31 8.08
C PRO A 383 3.29 35.63 7.70
N THR A 384 4.61 35.61 7.56
CA THR A 384 5.37 36.65 6.87
C THR A 384 5.90 36.11 5.55
N LYS A 385 5.75 36.90 4.48
CA LYS A 385 6.22 36.57 3.13
C LYS A 385 7.74 36.64 3.09
N ARG A 386 8.41 35.57 2.65
CA ARG A 386 9.80 35.64 2.20
C ARG A 386 10.02 34.78 0.96
N SER A 387 10.68 35.40 -0.01
CA SER A 387 11.02 34.85 -1.33
C SER A 387 12.07 33.74 -1.24
N LEU A 388 11.84 32.65 -1.97
CA LEU A 388 12.75 31.50 -2.10
C LEU A 388 13.55 31.61 -3.40
N ARG A 389 14.88 31.53 -3.29
CA ARG A 389 15.80 31.28 -4.40
C ARG A 389 15.91 29.78 -4.64
N HIS A 390 15.74 29.36 -5.89
CA HIS A 390 15.71 27.95 -6.29
C HIS A 390 17.11 27.49 -6.73
N HIS A 391 17.61 26.41 -6.15
CA HIS A 391 18.73 25.64 -6.72
C HIS A 391 18.17 24.35 -7.31
N GLN A 392 18.34 24.19 -8.62
CA GLN A 392 18.02 22.98 -9.36
C GLN A 392 19.19 22.01 -9.31
N SER A 393 18.93 20.77 -8.90
CA SER A 393 19.85 19.65 -9.10
C SER A 393 19.07 18.34 -8.96
N SER A 394 18.88 17.65 -10.09
CA SER A 394 18.99 16.19 -10.29
C SER A 394 18.11 15.73 -11.46
N THR A 395 18.60 15.91 -12.69
CA THR A 395 17.95 15.47 -13.94
C THR A 395 18.32 14.03 -14.33
N THR A 396 19.10 13.31 -13.54
CA THR A 396 19.69 12.02 -13.93
C THR A 396 18.80 10.81 -13.57
N THR A 397 18.05 10.85 -12.47
CA THR A 397 17.14 9.76 -12.03
C THR A 397 15.88 9.63 -12.89
N LEU A 398 15.50 10.70 -13.59
CA LEU A 398 14.31 10.76 -14.46
C LEU A 398 14.53 10.10 -15.83
N ARG A 399 15.77 9.84 -16.25
CA ARG A 399 16.06 9.20 -17.55
C ARG A 399 15.97 7.67 -17.51
N VAL A 400 16.33 7.05 -16.38
CA VAL A 400 16.29 5.58 -16.21
C VAL A 400 14.85 5.09 -16.02
N SER A 401 14.03 5.82 -15.25
CA SER A 401 12.60 5.52 -15.08
C SER A 401 11.81 5.64 -16.39
N ARG A 402 12.20 6.55 -17.29
CA ARG A 402 11.57 6.73 -18.60
C ARG A 402 11.90 5.60 -19.57
N ALA A 403 13.11 5.04 -19.50
CA ALA A 403 13.51 3.86 -20.26
C ALA A 403 12.78 2.59 -19.78
N MET A 404 12.57 2.44 -18.48
CA MET A 404 11.77 1.33 -17.93
C MET A 404 10.27 1.48 -18.22
N ALA A 405 9.75 2.70 -18.23
CA ALA A 405 8.34 2.96 -18.56
C ALA A 405 7.98 2.68 -20.03
N LEU A 406 8.96 2.71 -20.93
CA LEU A 406 8.79 2.40 -22.36
C LEU A 406 8.69 0.89 -22.63
N ALA A 407 9.24 0.04 -21.75
CA ALA A 407 9.26 -1.42 -21.90
C ALA A 407 8.01 -2.10 -21.31
N VAL A 408 6.97 -1.34 -20.95
CA VAL A 408 5.76 -1.81 -20.24
C VAL A 408 4.48 -1.54 -21.06
N ARG A 409 4.59 -1.19 -22.34
CA ARG A 409 3.41 -0.87 -23.18
C ARG A 409 3.29 -1.78 -24.39
N GLU A 410 2.31 -2.66 -24.32
CA GLU A 410 1.75 -3.40 -25.45
C GLU A 410 0.85 -2.53 -26.38
N SER A 411 1.04 -1.21 -26.47
CA SER A 411 0.09 -0.35 -27.21
C SER A 411 0.69 0.70 -28.14
N ARG A 412 1.96 0.58 -28.54
CA ARG A 412 2.48 1.34 -29.69
C ARG A 412 3.41 0.46 -30.53
N GLN A 413 3.23 0.49 -31.85
CA GLN A 413 4.25 0.02 -32.77
C GLN A 413 5.57 0.73 -32.45
N LEU A 414 6.60 -0.06 -32.10
CA LEU A 414 7.93 0.45 -31.81
C LEU A 414 8.49 1.15 -33.07
N GLY A 415 8.91 2.40 -32.92
CA GLY A 415 9.66 3.08 -33.99
C GLY A 415 11.02 2.38 -34.21
N PRO A 416 11.60 2.45 -35.43
CA PRO A 416 12.85 1.77 -35.75
C PRO A 416 14.04 2.19 -34.86
N THR A 417 14.02 3.41 -34.34
CA THR A 417 15.00 3.92 -33.35
C THR A 417 14.84 3.31 -31.97
N ASP A 418 13.60 3.07 -31.52
CA ASP A 418 13.33 2.50 -30.20
C ASP A 418 13.61 0.99 -30.19
N ALA A 419 13.31 0.31 -31.31
CA ALA A 419 13.60 -1.10 -31.50
C ALA A 419 15.13 -1.38 -31.56
N SER A 420 15.90 -0.54 -32.24
CA SER A 420 17.37 -0.69 -32.29
C SER A 420 18.04 -0.41 -30.95
N LEU A 421 17.54 0.57 -30.18
CA LEU A 421 18.01 0.83 -28.81
C LEU A 421 17.72 -0.33 -27.86
N LEU A 422 16.49 -0.87 -27.88
CA LEU A 422 16.11 -2.03 -27.06
C LEU A 422 16.89 -3.28 -27.47
N GLY A 423 17.07 -3.52 -28.77
CA GLY A 423 17.89 -4.62 -29.29
C GLY A 423 19.36 -4.50 -28.86
N GLY A 424 19.94 -3.30 -28.93
CA GLY A 424 21.30 -3.03 -28.46
C GLY A 424 21.47 -3.26 -26.96
N LEU A 425 20.53 -2.78 -26.13
CA LEU A 425 20.55 -3.03 -24.68
C LEU A 425 20.38 -4.51 -24.35
N GLY A 426 19.53 -5.24 -25.08
CA GLY A 426 19.37 -6.69 -24.94
C GLY A 426 20.65 -7.46 -25.27
N LEU A 427 21.33 -7.08 -26.36
CA LEU A 427 22.60 -7.69 -26.76
C LEU A 427 23.71 -7.44 -25.74
N ILE A 428 23.80 -6.22 -25.21
CA ILE A 428 24.72 -5.88 -24.12
C ILE A 428 24.41 -6.73 -22.88
N GLY A 429 23.13 -6.89 -22.53
CA GLY A 429 22.71 -7.75 -21.42
C GLY A 429 23.15 -9.21 -21.59
N LEU A 430 23.02 -9.77 -22.80
CA LEU A 430 23.47 -11.12 -23.12
C LEU A 430 25.00 -11.28 -23.06
N VAL A 431 25.75 -10.27 -23.54
CA VAL A 431 27.21 -10.26 -23.43
C VAL A 431 27.64 -10.21 -21.96
N VAL A 432 27.03 -9.33 -21.17
CA VAL A 432 27.29 -9.25 -19.72
C VAL A 432 26.96 -10.57 -19.04
N ALA A 433 25.81 -11.19 -19.34
CA ALA A 433 25.46 -12.50 -18.78
C ALA A 433 26.43 -13.61 -19.22
N GLY A 434 26.85 -13.63 -20.49
CA GLY A 434 27.84 -14.57 -21.00
C GLY A 434 29.20 -14.42 -20.32
N VAL A 435 29.67 -13.18 -20.14
CA VAL A 435 30.90 -12.87 -19.37
C VAL A 435 30.73 -13.28 -17.90
N ALA A 436 29.56 -13.05 -17.30
CA ALA A 436 29.27 -13.46 -15.92
C ALA A 436 29.39 -14.97 -15.73
N LEU A 437 28.91 -15.75 -16.70
CA LEU A 437 28.90 -17.20 -16.66
C LEU A 437 30.28 -17.79 -17.02
N TRP A 438 31.02 -17.16 -17.92
CA TRP A 438 32.32 -17.65 -18.39
C TRP A 438 33.49 -17.21 -17.53
N GLN A 439 33.47 -15.96 -17.05
CA GLN A 439 34.49 -15.36 -16.19
C GLN A 439 33.81 -14.52 -15.10
N PRO A 440 33.27 -15.17 -14.05
CA PRO A 440 32.58 -14.46 -12.98
C PRO A 440 33.45 -13.39 -12.31
N GLU A 441 34.77 -13.59 -12.27
CA GLU A 441 35.74 -12.62 -11.76
C GLU A 441 35.74 -11.29 -12.52
N ALA A 442 35.51 -11.29 -13.84
CA ALA A 442 35.51 -10.08 -14.67
C ALA A 442 34.35 -9.13 -14.33
N ILE A 443 33.29 -9.64 -13.71
CA ILE A 443 32.17 -8.83 -13.19
C ILE A 443 32.31 -8.62 -11.68
N ALA A 444 32.72 -9.66 -10.95
CA ALA A 444 32.86 -9.61 -9.52
C ALA A 444 33.89 -8.55 -9.09
N TRP A 445 35.03 -8.41 -9.77
CA TRP A 445 36.05 -7.42 -9.41
C TRP A 445 35.57 -5.97 -9.57
N PRO A 446 34.99 -5.52 -10.71
CA PRO A 446 34.42 -4.17 -10.81
C PRO A 446 33.33 -3.91 -9.78
N VAL A 447 32.41 -4.87 -9.56
CA VAL A 447 31.36 -4.74 -8.55
C VAL A 447 31.95 -4.62 -7.16
N ALA A 448 32.95 -5.43 -6.82
CA ALA A 448 33.66 -5.39 -5.54
C ALA A 448 34.42 -4.07 -5.35
N VAL A 449 35.07 -3.54 -6.38
CA VAL A 449 35.75 -2.24 -6.34
C VAL A 449 34.74 -1.10 -6.15
N ILE A 450 33.63 -1.10 -6.87
CA ILE A 450 32.56 -0.09 -6.69
C ILE A 450 31.99 -0.19 -5.28
N ALA A 451 31.71 -1.39 -4.79
CA ALA A 451 31.22 -1.62 -3.43
C ALA A 451 32.24 -1.18 -2.37
N ALA A 452 33.53 -1.44 -2.58
CA ALA A 452 34.61 -1.00 -1.70
C ALA A 452 34.75 0.53 -1.69
N LEU A 453 34.72 1.18 -2.85
CA LEU A 453 34.76 2.64 -2.96
C LEU A 453 33.55 3.29 -2.29
N LEU A 454 32.36 2.73 -2.50
CA LEU A 454 31.12 3.19 -1.87
C LEU A 454 31.22 3.04 -0.34
N SER A 455 31.69 1.88 0.14
CA SER A 455 31.87 1.60 1.56
C SER A 455 32.90 2.52 2.22
N VAL A 456 34.06 2.75 1.58
CA VAL A 456 35.08 3.69 2.04
C VAL A 456 34.53 5.11 2.11
N ASN A 457 33.73 5.53 1.11
CA ASN A 457 33.12 6.85 1.11
C ASN A 457 32.08 6.99 2.24
N LEU A 458 31.21 5.99 2.43
CA LEU A 458 30.26 5.95 3.54
C LEU A 458 30.97 6.02 4.90
N LEU A 459 32.07 5.28 5.08
CA LEU A 459 32.90 5.34 6.29
C LEU A 459 33.54 6.72 6.49
N ARG A 460 34.00 7.38 5.43
CA ARG A 460 34.53 8.75 5.49
C ARG A 460 33.44 9.75 5.88
N ILE A 461 32.25 9.64 5.30
CA ILE A 461 31.09 10.49 5.63
C ILE A 461 30.69 10.27 7.09
N ALA A 462 30.59 9.01 7.54
CA ALA A 462 30.29 8.68 8.92
C ALA A 462 31.32 9.27 9.89
N ARG A 463 32.62 9.10 9.63
CA ARG A 463 33.70 9.69 10.43
C ARG A 463 33.62 11.22 10.50
N ARG A 464 33.38 11.89 9.36
CA ARG A 464 33.23 13.35 9.32
C ARG A 464 32.03 13.82 10.13
N ARG A 465 30.86 13.22 9.90
CA ARG A 465 29.64 13.55 10.65
C ARG A 465 29.76 13.29 12.14
N PHE A 466 30.45 12.21 12.53
CA PHE A 466 30.73 11.91 13.93
C PHE A 466 31.71 12.92 14.57
N ALA A 467 32.74 13.35 13.84
CA ALA A 467 33.65 14.40 14.30
C ALA A 467 32.94 15.75 14.47
N ASP A 468 32.06 16.12 13.52
CA ASP A 468 31.24 17.33 13.60
C ASP A 468 30.26 17.28 14.78
N TYR A 469 29.62 16.12 15.01
CA TYR A 469 28.79 15.86 16.19
C TYR A 469 29.58 16.07 17.49
N ARG A 470 30.79 15.49 17.62
CA ARG A 470 31.63 15.67 18.82
C ARG A 470 32.04 17.12 19.04
N LYS A 471 32.36 17.87 17.99
CA LYS A 471 32.71 19.31 18.10
C LYS A 471 31.52 20.14 18.58
N ASN A 472 30.31 19.82 18.14
CA ASN A 472 29.10 20.55 18.51
C ASN A 472 28.55 20.20 19.91
N GLN A 473 29.07 19.15 20.56
CA GLN A 473 28.69 18.77 21.94
C GLN A 473 29.69 19.23 23.02
N GLN A 474 30.81 19.86 22.64
CA GLN A 474 31.67 20.50 23.64
C GLN A 474 30.98 21.78 24.16
N PRO A 475 30.78 21.94 25.48
CA PRO A 475 30.26 23.18 26.02
C PRO A 475 31.20 24.31 25.64
N LYS A 476 30.66 25.40 25.09
CA LYS A 476 31.44 26.63 24.88
C LYS A 476 31.86 27.11 26.27
N ALA A 477 33.17 27.05 26.54
CA ALA A 477 33.79 27.60 27.73
C ALA A 477 33.63 29.12 27.80
#